data_AF-A0A140DL28-F1
#
_entry.id   AF-A0A140DL28-F1
#
_cell.length_a   1.000
_cell.length_b   1.000
_cell.length_c   1.000
_cell.angle_alpha   90.00
_cell.angle_beta   90.00
_cell.angle_gamma   90.00
#
_symmetry.space_group_name_H-M   'P 1'
#
loop_
_entity.id
_entity.type
_entity.pdbx_description
1 polymer ?
#
loop_
_entity_poly.entity_id
_entity_poly.type
_entity_poly.pdbx_seq_one_letter_code
_entity_poly.pdbx_strand_id
1 'polypeptide(L)' 'NKTFLVWCNEEDHLRIISMQMGGDLGEVYRRLVTAVNDIEKRVPFSHHDRLGFLTFCPTNLGTTVRASVHI' A
#
# COMPACT_ATOMS: atom_id res chain seq x y z
N ASN A 1 -4.41 12.82 13.20
CA ASN A 1 -3.10 12.14 13.10
C ASN A 1 -2.78 11.88 11.64
N LYS A 2 -1.64 12.38 11.14
CA LYS A 2 -1.23 12.26 9.73
C LYS A 2 -0.49 10.93 9.47
N THR A 3 -1.09 9.81 9.91
CA THR A 3 -0.44 8.48 9.94
C THR A 3 -0.93 7.53 8.84
N PHE A 4 -1.91 7.96 8.05
CA PHE A 4 -2.43 7.26 6.89
C PHE A 4 -2.64 8.27 5.76
N LEU A 5 -2.11 7.95 4.58
CA LEU A 5 -2.16 8.80 3.40
C LEU A 5 -2.48 7.94 2.18
N VAL A 6 -3.15 8.54 1.21
CA VAL A 6 -3.37 7.95 -0.10
C VAL A 6 -2.98 8.99 -1.15
N TRP A 7 -2.12 8.62 -2.08
CA TRP A 7 -1.91 9.39 -3.30
C TRP A 7 -2.79 8.80 -4.39
N CYS A 8 -3.48 9.67 -5.13
CA CYS A 8 -4.38 9.28 -6.21
C CYS A 8 -3.81 9.76 -7.54
N ASN A 9 -3.67 8.85 -8.50
CA ASN A 9 -3.20 9.13 -9.87
C ASN A 9 -1.86 9.86 -9.93
N GLU A 10 -0.91 9.48 -9.07
CA GLU A 10 0.45 10.02 -9.13
C GLU A 10 1.29 9.14 -10.10
N GLU A 11 1.89 8.05 -9.62
CA GLU A 11 2.49 7.01 -10.47
C GLU A 11 1.51 5.85 -10.77
N ASP A 12 0.91 5.32 -9.69
CA ASP A 12 -0.15 4.32 -9.75
C ASP A 12 -1.51 4.97 -9.51
N HIS A 13 -2.60 4.25 -9.82
CA HIS A 13 -3.97 4.73 -9.53
C HIS A 13 -4.13 5.07 -8.04
N LEU A 14 -3.60 4.22 -7.16
CA LEU A 14 -3.61 4.40 -5.71
C LEU A 14 -2.28 3.99 -5.10
N ARG A 15 -1.67 4.89 -4.33
CA ARG A 15 -0.55 4.56 -3.43
C ARG A 15 -1.01 4.74 -1.98
N ILE A 16 -1.19 3.63 -1.28
CA ILE A 16 -1.73 3.60 0.09
C ILE A 16 -0.56 3.51 1.07
N ILE A 17 -0.47 4.47 2.00
CA ILE A 17 0.70 4.65 2.87
C ILE A 17 0.24 4.69 4.33
N SER A 18 0.88 3.90 5.18
CA SER A 18 0.78 3.95 6.63
C SER A 18 2.14 4.30 7.20
N MET A 19 2.22 5.27 8.10
CA MET A 19 3.48 5.70 8.70
C MET A 19 3.27 6.33 10.09
N GLN A 20 4.29 6.29 10.93
CA GLN A 20 4.32 6.99 12.21
C GLN A 20 5.77 7.22 12.67
N MET A 21 5.94 8.05 13.69
CA MET A 21 7.22 8.18 14.39
C MET A 21 7.47 6.94 15.26
N GLY A 22 8.75 6.60 15.46
CA GLY A 22 9.16 5.40 16.19
C GLY A 22 9.18 4.14 15.32
N GLY A 23 9.33 2.98 15.97
CA GLY A 23 9.62 1.69 15.30
C GLY A 23 8.53 0.63 15.42
N ASP A 24 7.30 0.98 15.79
CA ASP A 24 6.20 0.01 15.87
C ASP A 24 5.67 -0.36 14.48
N LEU A 25 6.41 -1.25 13.80
CA LEU A 25 6.05 -1.78 12.49
C LEU A 25 4.73 -2.55 12.54
N GLY A 26 4.41 -3.20 13.67
CA GLY A 26 3.19 -3.99 13.82
C GLY A 26 1.94 -3.12 13.75
N GLU A 27 1.96 -1.97 14.41
CA GLU A 27 0.87 -0.99 14.30
C GLU A 27 0.75 -0.41 12.89
N VAL A 28 1.86 0.01 12.29
CA VAL A 28 1.90 0.57 10.93
C VAL A 28 1.32 -0.41 9.92
N TYR A 29 1.76 -1.67 9.97
CA TYR A 29 1.33 -2.71 9.05
C TYR A 29 -0.14 -3.10 9.25
N ARG A 30 -0.60 -3.24 10.50
CA ARG A 30 -2.01 -3.53 10.80
C ARG A 30 -2.94 -2.45 10.25
N ARG A 31 -2.57 -1.18 10.43
CA ARG A 31 -3.32 -0.04 9.87
C ARG A 31 -3.37 -0.07 8.35
N LEU A 32 -2.26 -0.42 7.69
CA LEU A 32 -2.20 -0.57 6.23
C LEU A 32 -3.13 -1.68 5.73
N VAL A 33 -3.03 -2.88 6.33
CA VAL A 33 -3.84 -4.05 5.93
C VAL A 33 -5.32 -3.79 6.12
N THR A 34 -5.74 -3.20 7.24
CA THR A 34 -7.14 -2.82 7.46
C THR A 34 -7.65 -1.90 6.35
N ALA A 35 -6.89 -0.88 6.00
CA ALA A 35 -7.30 0.07 4.96
C ALA A 35 -7.38 -0.56 3.56
N VAL A 36 -6.38 -1.37 3.17
CA VAL A 36 -6.37 -2.06 1.88
C VAL A 36 -7.57 -3.00 1.75
N ASN A 37 -7.82 -3.84 2.76
CA ASN A 37 -8.95 -4.77 2.77
C ASN A 37 -10.31 -4.06 2.69
N ASP A 38 -10.44 -2.87 3.28
CA ASP A 38 -11.68 -2.10 3.22
C ASP A 38 -11.88 -1.38 1.88
N ILE A 39 -10.79 -0.93 1.24
CA ILE A 39 -10.84 -0.29 -0.09
C ILE A 39 -11.15 -1.32 -1.17
N GLU A 40 -10.52 -2.50 -1.11
CA GLU A 40 -10.68 -3.56 -2.12
C GLU A 40 -12.14 -4.06 -2.21
N LYS A 41 -12.91 -3.99 -1.12
CA LYS A 41 -14.37 -4.27 -1.12
C LYS A 41 -15.18 -3.33 -2.01
N ARG A 42 -14.65 -2.15 -2.33
CA ARG A 42 -15.36 -1.08 -3.07
C ARG A 42 -14.74 -0.82 -4.43
N VAL A 43 -13.44 -1.03 -4.57
CA VAL A 43 -12.68 -0.77 -5.79
C VAL A 43 -11.94 -2.06 -6.17
N PRO A 44 -12.33 -2.72 -7.28
CA PRO A 44 -11.64 -3.92 -7.71
C PRO A 44 -10.22 -3.58 -8.18
N PHE A 45 -9.22 -4.23 -7.59
CA PHE A 45 -7.83 -4.07 -8.00
C PHE A 45 -7.47 -5.03 -9.14
N SER A 46 -6.61 -4.54 -10.04
CA SER A 46 -6.10 -5.35 -11.15
C SER A 46 -5.08 -6.36 -10.63
N HIS A 47 -5.39 -7.65 -10.77
CA HIS A 47 -4.53 -8.76 -10.38
C HIS A 47 -4.31 -9.73 -11.54
N HIS A 48 -3.12 -10.30 -11.64
CA HIS A 48 -2.76 -11.33 -12.61
C HIS A 48 -2.07 -12.50 -11.91
N ASP A 49 -2.45 -13.74 -12.23
CA ASP A 49 -2.00 -14.95 -11.53
C ASP A 49 -0.47 -15.06 -11.40
N ARG A 50 0.27 -14.74 -12.47
CA ARG A 50 1.75 -14.73 -12.46
C ARG A 50 2.38 -13.49 -11.81
N LEU A 51 1.74 -12.33 -11.91
CA LEU A 51 2.39 -11.04 -11.62
C LEU A 51 1.89 -10.40 -10.33
N GLY A 52 0.87 -10.96 -9.68
CA GLY A 52 0.23 -10.35 -8.52
C GLY A 52 -0.57 -9.12 -8.91
N PHE A 53 -0.61 -8.13 -8.00
CA PHE A 53 -1.23 -6.84 -8.27
C PHE A 53 -0.42 -6.07 -9.31
N LEU A 54 -1.12 -5.53 -10.30
CA LEU A 54 -0.52 -4.81 -11.41
C LEU A 54 -0.27 -3.35 -11.05
N THR A 55 0.92 -2.88 -11.37
CA THR A 55 1.39 -1.51 -11.14
C THR A 55 1.94 -0.92 -12.42
N PHE A 56 2.10 0.41 -12.46
CA PHE A 56 2.67 1.12 -13.60
C PHE A 56 4.14 0.72 -13.83
N CYS A 57 4.97 0.76 -12.80
CA CYS A 57 6.37 0.36 -12.88
C CYS A 57 6.53 -1.16 -12.61
N PRO A 58 7.26 -1.92 -13.46
CA PRO A 58 7.49 -3.36 -13.25
C PRO A 58 8.15 -3.73 -11.92
N THR A 59 8.91 -2.82 -11.30
CA THR A 59 9.58 -3.06 -10.02
C THR A 59 8.63 -3.18 -8.84
N ASN A 60 7.38 -2.72 -9.01
CA ASN A 60 6.37 -2.69 -7.94
C ASN A 60 5.36 -3.84 -8.05
N LEU A 61 5.51 -4.77 -9.02
CA LEU A 61 4.61 -5.92 -9.20
C LEU A 61 4.64 -6.88 -7.99
N GLY A 62 3.63 -7.75 -7.92
CA GLY A 62 3.51 -8.77 -6.88
C GLY A 62 2.70 -8.26 -5.71
N THR A 63 3.35 -8.08 -4.56
CA THR A 63 2.69 -7.60 -3.34
C THR A 63 2.49 -6.09 -3.34
N THR A 64 3.25 -5.35 -4.15
CA THR A 64 3.31 -3.86 -4.16
C THR A 64 3.78 -3.24 -2.84
N VAL A 65 4.20 -4.05 -1.87
CA VAL A 65 4.56 -3.60 -0.53
C VAL A 65 6.01 -3.10 -0.50
N ARG A 66 6.18 -1.88 0.00
CA ARG A 66 7.49 -1.35 0.42
C ARG A 66 7.44 -0.98 1.89
N ALA A 67 8.20 -1.68 2.72
CA ALA A 67 8.42 -1.35 4.12
C ALA A 67 9.77 -0.64 4.29
N SER A 68 9.79 0.52 4.94
CA SER A 68 11.02 1.31 5.13
C SER A 68 11.03 2.01 6.48
N VAL A 69 12.23 2.25 7.01
CA VAL A 69 12.47 3.06 8.20
C VAL A 69 13.41 4.21 7.83
N HIS A 70 13.21 5.37 8.45
CA HIS A 70 14.25 6.40 8.50
C HIS A 70 15.01 6.19 9.82
N ILE A 71 16.31 5.97 9.72
CA ILE A 71 17.24 5.77 10.84
C ILE A 71 18.26 6.89 10.88
#